data_AF-A0A496PBG0-F1
#
_entry.id   AF-A0A496PBG0-F1
#
_cell.length_a   1.000
_cell.length_b   1.000
_cell.length_c   1.000
_cell.angle_alpha   90.00
_cell.angle_beta   90.00
_cell.angle_gamma   90.00
#
_symmetry.space_group_name_H-M   'P 1'
#
loop_
_entity.id
_entity.type
_entity.pdbx_description
1 polymer ?
#
loop_
_entity_poly.entity_id
_entity_poly.type
_entity_poly.pdbx_seq_one_letter_code
_entity_poly.pdbx_strand_id
1 'polypeptide(L)'
;SLAASLVPAVSEAHTQGDVHRIVKRAETAIKIANMFTIPACIGLCVLATPISQLIYATPHAGPVIAVISLSIVFLGWQQVTAGVLQGLGRTVIPMVSIFIGLLVKTFLDYELTGSVELGINGAAWATNLNFAIAALINYIFVKRYVGSVLNTLELLKIIVSAMAMGGATQVIYVSTVDLLGNGGAVAAAIVVAIFVYGLSLWLTKAVVKDDIYHFPIIGKRLQARRNREEAKLYEEQY
;
A
#
# COMPACT_ATOMS: atom_id res chain seq x y z
N SER A 1 -3.27 -7.88 9.59
CA SER A 1 -3.34 -6.91 8.47
C SER A 1 -3.84 -5.57 9.00
N LEU A 2 -3.52 -4.45 8.33
CA LEU A 2 -3.95 -3.10 8.76
C LEU A 2 -5.48 -3.01 8.96
N ALA A 3 -6.25 -3.65 8.08
CA ALA A 3 -7.71 -3.73 8.19
C ALA A 3 -8.17 -4.40 9.50
N ALA A 4 -7.56 -5.53 9.89
CA ALA A 4 -7.94 -6.27 11.09
C ALA A 4 -7.70 -5.49 12.39
N SER A 5 -6.68 -4.62 12.44
CA SER A 5 -6.46 -3.70 13.56
C SER A 5 -7.31 -2.43 13.48
N LEU A 6 -7.71 -2.03 12.27
CA LEU A 6 -8.47 -0.79 12.03
C LEU A 6 -9.95 -0.95 12.36
N VAL A 7 -10.56 -2.10 12.04
CA VAL A 7 -11.98 -2.38 12.34
C VAL A 7 -12.33 -2.16 13.82
N PRO A 8 -11.66 -2.81 14.80
CA PRO A 8 -11.98 -2.61 16.22
C PRO A 8 -11.69 -1.18 16.69
N ALA A 9 -10.62 -0.55 16.18
CA ALA A 9 -10.30 0.83 16.52
C ALA A 9 -11.36 1.81 15.98
N VAL A 10 -11.84 1.64 14.75
CA VAL A 10 -12.91 2.49 14.21
C VAL A 10 -14.22 2.22 14.95
N SER A 11 -14.52 0.96 15.28
CA SER A 11 -15.70 0.57 16.05
C SER A 11 -15.73 1.22 17.44
N GLU A 12 -14.62 1.18 18.18
CA GLU A 12 -14.47 1.85 19.48
C GLU A 12 -14.79 3.35 19.36
N ALA A 13 -14.16 4.06 18.42
CA ALA A 13 -14.38 5.49 18.23
C ALA A 13 -15.82 5.82 17.77
N HIS A 14 -16.42 4.95 16.96
CA HIS A 14 -17.81 5.08 16.53
C HIS A 14 -18.79 4.93 17.70
N THR A 15 -18.57 3.96 18.60
CA THR A 15 -19.41 3.81 19.81
C THR A 15 -19.33 5.02 20.75
N GLN A 16 -18.22 5.75 20.72
CA GLN A 16 -18.00 6.98 21.49
C GLN A 16 -18.56 8.24 20.77
N GLY A 17 -19.04 8.11 19.54
CA GLY A 17 -19.50 9.24 18.73
C GLY A 17 -18.37 10.17 18.25
N ASP A 18 -17.10 9.79 18.41
CA ASP A 18 -15.94 10.63 18.09
C ASP A 18 -15.52 10.46 16.62
N VAL A 19 -16.22 11.18 15.75
CA VAL A 19 -15.97 11.19 14.30
C VAL A 19 -14.54 11.67 13.99
N HIS A 20 -14.01 12.62 14.75
CA HIS A 20 -12.66 13.15 14.54
C HIS A 20 -11.59 12.06 14.74
N ARG A 21 -11.75 11.24 15.79
CA ARG A 21 -10.87 10.09 16.04
C ARG A 21 -10.98 9.02 14.96
N ILE A 22 -12.15 8.82 14.36
CA ILE A 22 -12.31 7.92 13.20
C ILE A 22 -11.55 8.45 11.99
N VAL A 23 -11.70 9.74 11.65
CA VAL A 23 -10.98 10.37 10.53
C VAL A 23 -9.48 10.22 10.70
N LYS A 24 -8.94 10.58 11.87
CA LYS A 24 -7.50 10.50 12.16
C LYS A 24 -6.96 9.07 12.05
N ARG A 25 -7.70 8.08 12.55
CA ARG A 25 -7.34 6.65 12.44
C ARG A 25 -7.35 6.18 10.99
N ALA A 26 -8.36 6.57 10.22
CA ALA A 26 -8.48 6.23 8.81
C ALA A 26 -7.39 6.90 7.95
N GLU A 27 -7.09 8.17 8.18
CA GLU A 27 -6.03 8.92 7.50
C GLU A 27 -4.66 8.27 7.75
N THR A 28 -4.35 7.97 9.01
CA THR A 28 -3.11 7.27 9.38
C THR A 28 -3.02 5.90 8.69
N ALA A 29 -4.13 5.14 8.66
CA ALA A 29 -4.14 3.83 8.01
C ALA A 29 -3.94 3.91 6.49
N ILE A 30 -4.56 4.88 5.81
CA ILE A 30 -4.36 5.12 4.37
C ILE A 30 -2.93 5.54 4.09
N LYS A 31 -2.37 6.44 4.90
CA LYS A 31 -0.97 6.86 4.80
C LYS A 31 -0.02 5.66 4.91
N ILE A 32 -0.17 4.86 5.96
CA ILE A 32 0.66 3.66 6.16
C ILE A 32 0.48 2.70 4.99
N ALA A 33 -0.74 2.45 4.52
CA ALA A 33 -0.96 1.60 3.36
C ALA A 33 -0.19 2.12 2.13
N ASN A 34 -0.29 3.41 1.82
CA ASN A 34 0.44 4.02 0.71
C ASN A 34 1.96 3.94 0.85
N MET A 35 2.49 4.06 2.08
CA MET A 35 3.93 3.88 2.35
C MET A 35 4.45 2.48 2.02
N PHE A 36 3.58 1.47 1.91
CA PHE A 36 3.97 0.12 1.51
C PHE A 36 3.56 -0.19 0.07
N THR A 37 2.33 0.14 -0.32
CA THR A 37 1.77 -0.31 -1.60
C THR A 37 2.33 0.45 -2.79
N ILE A 38 2.59 1.75 -2.67
CA ILE A 38 3.14 2.57 -3.75
C ILE A 38 4.57 2.16 -4.10
N PRO A 39 5.54 2.09 -3.15
CA PRO A 39 6.87 1.60 -3.48
C PRO A 39 6.87 0.14 -3.92
N ALA A 40 6.01 -0.73 -3.35
CA ALA A 40 5.90 -2.11 -3.82
C ALA A 40 5.43 -2.19 -5.28
N CYS A 41 4.43 -1.38 -5.66
CA CYS A 41 3.94 -1.27 -7.03
C CYS A 41 5.04 -0.84 -8.01
N ILE A 42 5.78 0.23 -7.67
CA ILE A 42 6.84 0.77 -8.51
C ILE A 42 8.03 -0.19 -8.58
N GLY A 43 8.50 -0.70 -7.44
CA GLY A 43 9.61 -1.64 -7.38
C GLY A 43 9.32 -2.92 -8.16
N LEU A 44 8.11 -3.48 -8.01
CA LEU A 44 7.70 -4.65 -8.78
C LEU A 44 7.55 -4.34 -10.27
N CYS A 45 7.03 -3.18 -10.64
CA CYS A 45 6.93 -2.77 -12.05
C CYS A 45 8.32 -2.66 -12.71
N VAL A 46 9.26 -2.00 -12.04
CA VAL A 46 10.63 -1.79 -12.52
C VAL A 46 11.38 -3.12 -12.63
N LEU A 47 11.25 -3.99 -11.64
CA LEU A 47 11.94 -5.29 -11.60
C LEU A 47 11.09 -6.46 -12.14
N ALA A 48 9.99 -6.20 -12.84
CA ALA A 48 9.04 -7.25 -13.22
C ALA A 48 9.68 -8.36 -14.08
N THR A 49 10.35 -7.98 -15.16
CA THR A 49 11.06 -8.89 -16.06
C THR A 49 12.20 -9.65 -15.36
N PRO A 50 13.12 -9.00 -14.63
CA PRO A 50 14.19 -9.74 -13.96
C PRO A 50 13.70 -10.67 -12.85
N ILE A 51 12.65 -10.27 -12.10
CA ILE A 51 11.99 -11.13 -11.11
C ILE A 51 11.33 -12.33 -11.81
N SER A 52 10.64 -12.11 -12.92
CA SER A 52 10.05 -13.19 -13.74
C SER A 52 11.10 -14.19 -14.19
N GLN A 53 12.23 -13.69 -14.68
CA GLN A 53 13.34 -14.53 -15.12
C GLN A 53 13.96 -15.33 -13.95
N LEU A 54 14.03 -14.74 -12.76
CA LEU A 54 14.60 -15.39 -11.59
C LEU A 54 13.71 -16.51 -11.04
N ILE A 55 12.40 -16.27 -10.95
CA ILE A 55 11.45 -17.20 -10.31
C ILE A 55 10.93 -18.24 -11.31
N TYR A 56 10.62 -17.82 -12.53
CA TYR A 56 9.96 -18.66 -13.53
C TYR A 56 10.87 -19.09 -14.68
N ALA A 57 12.14 -18.70 -14.65
CA ALA A 57 13.10 -18.96 -15.74
C ALA A 57 12.64 -18.44 -17.12
N THR A 58 11.73 -17.44 -17.14
CA THR A 58 11.21 -16.83 -18.37
C THR A 58 10.99 -15.34 -18.20
N PRO A 59 11.34 -14.50 -19.19
CA PRO A 59 11.08 -13.07 -19.12
C PRO A 59 9.65 -12.73 -19.59
N HIS A 60 8.95 -13.68 -20.23
CA HIS A 60 7.67 -13.42 -20.90
C HIS A 60 6.52 -13.07 -19.95
N ALA A 61 6.60 -13.44 -18.66
CA ALA A 61 5.62 -13.02 -17.65
C ALA A 61 5.91 -11.63 -17.06
N GLY A 62 7.09 -11.04 -17.34
CA GLY A 62 7.48 -9.71 -16.86
C GLY A 62 6.47 -8.61 -17.18
N PRO A 63 6.03 -8.43 -18.44
CA PRO A 63 5.04 -7.41 -18.78
C PRO A 63 3.73 -7.56 -18.01
N VAL A 64 3.24 -8.79 -17.82
CA VAL A 64 2.02 -9.07 -17.05
C VAL A 64 2.19 -8.68 -15.59
N ILE A 65 3.34 -9.02 -15.00
CA ILE A 65 3.70 -8.66 -13.63
C ILE A 65 3.79 -7.14 -13.45
N ALA A 66 4.34 -6.44 -14.44
CA ALA A 66 4.41 -4.99 -14.42
C ALA A 66 3.01 -4.34 -14.49
N VAL A 67 2.12 -4.86 -15.34
CA VAL A 67 0.75 -4.37 -15.44
C VAL A 67 -0.01 -4.64 -14.14
N ILE A 68 0.06 -5.87 -13.61
CA ILE A 68 -0.71 -6.25 -12.41
C ILE A 68 -0.16 -5.58 -11.14
N SER A 69 1.08 -5.09 -11.12
CA SER A 69 1.64 -4.43 -9.92
C SER A 69 0.82 -3.21 -9.49
N LEU A 70 0.14 -2.55 -10.44
CA LEU A 70 -0.76 -1.43 -10.17
C LEU A 70 -1.89 -1.82 -9.20
N SER A 71 -2.36 -3.06 -9.27
CA SER A 71 -3.40 -3.59 -8.37
C SER A 71 -3.00 -3.51 -6.89
N ILE A 72 -1.70 -3.51 -6.57
CA ILE A 72 -1.21 -3.45 -5.17
C ILE A 72 -1.69 -2.17 -4.48
N VAL A 73 -1.69 -1.03 -5.19
CA VAL A 73 -2.15 0.25 -4.64
C VAL A 73 -3.66 0.21 -4.39
N PHE A 74 -4.44 -0.20 -5.39
CA PHE A 74 -5.89 -0.26 -5.29
C PHE A 74 -6.35 -1.27 -4.23
N LEU A 75 -5.70 -2.43 -4.15
CA LEU A 75 -5.97 -3.44 -3.14
C LEU A 75 -5.70 -2.90 -1.73
N GLY A 76 -4.61 -2.16 -1.54
CA GLY A 76 -4.33 -1.50 -0.26
C GLY A 76 -5.43 -0.52 0.15
N TRP A 77 -5.86 0.32 -0.77
CA TRP A 77 -6.97 1.25 -0.54
C TRP A 77 -8.27 0.54 -0.24
N GLN A 78 -8.61 -0.49 -1.03
CA GLN A 78 -9.79 -1.31 -0.85
C GLN A 78 -9.81 -1.95 0.53
N GLN A 79 -8.70 -2.54 1.01
CA GLN A 79 -8.63 -3.16 2.33
C GLN A 79 -8.77 -2.14 3.47
N VAL A 80 -8.10 -0.99 3.39
CA VAL A 80 -8.18 0.03 4.44
C VAL A 80 -9.58 0.63 4.52
N THR A 81 -10.13 1.07 3.39
CA THR A 81 -11.47 1.68 3.34
C THR A 81 -12.57 0.67 3.71
N ALA A 82 -12.42 -0.61 3.32
CA ALA A 82 -13.29 -1.67 3.79
C ALA A 82 -13.23 -1.83 5.32
N GLY A 83 -12.04 -1.82 5.91
CA GLY A 83 -11.88 -1.88 7.37
C GLY A 83 -12.55 -0.71 8.10
N VAL A 84 -12.47 0.50 7.56
CA VAL A 84 -13.17 1.67 8.11
C VAL A 84 -14.69 1.46 8.05
N LEU A 85 -15.23 1.09 6.89
CA LEU A 85 -16.67 0.87 6.71
C LEU A 85 -17.19 -0.27 7.60
N GLN A 86 -16.43 -1.36 7.73
CA GLN A 86 -16.77 -2.47 8.62
C GLN A 86 -16.76 -2.02 10.10
N GLY A 87 -15.80 -1.21 10.51
CA GLY A 87 -15.75 -0.63 11.86
C GLY A 87 -16.92 0.30 12.17
N LEU A 88 -17.47 0.97 11.15
CA LEU A 88 -18.70 1.79 11.24
C LEU A 88 -19.99 0.94 11.24
N GLY A 89 -19.90 -0.38 11.20
CA GLY A 89 -21.06 -1.28 11.06
C GLY A 89 -21.67 -1.31 9.66
N ARG A 90 -20.98 -0.76 8.64
CA ARG A 90 -21.43 -0.72 7.24
C ARG A 90 -20.75 -1.80 6.40
N THR A 91 -20.75 -3.03 6.90
CA THR A 91 -20.08 -4.20 6.29
C THR A 91 -20.62 -4.57 4.91
N VAL A 92 -21.90 -4.28 4.63
CA VAL A 92 -22.55 -4.54 3.34
C VAL A 92 -21.90 -3.75 2.20
N ILE A 93 -21.42 -2.53 2.46
CA ILE A 93 -20.86 -1.67 1.40
C ILE A 93 -19.57 -2.27 0.82
N PRO A 94 -18.55 -2.66 1.63
CA PRO A 94 -17.39 -3.37 1.13
C PRO A 94 -17.73 -4.68 0.40
N MET A 95 -18.71 -5.45 0.90
CA MET A 95 -19.13 -6.69 0.24
C MET A 95 -19.67 -6.42 -1.17
N VAL A 96 -20.57 -5.44 -1.31
CA VAL A 96 -21.12 -5.05 -2.62
C VAL A 96 -20.05 -4.47 -3.52
N SER A 97 -19.09 -3.69 -3.00
CA SER A 97 -17.99 -3.13 -3.79
C SER A 97 -17.13 -4.21 -4.45
N ILE A 98 -16.81 -5.28 -3.70
CA ILE A 98 -16.04 -6.42 -4.21
C ILE A 98 -16.88 -7.20 -5.22
N PHE A 99 -18.17 -7.39 -4.95
CA PHE A 99 -19.06 -8.09 -5.86
C PHE A 99 -19.19 -7.36 -7.21
N ILE A 100 -19.38 -6.04 -7.20
CA ILE A 100 -19.40 -5.21 -8.42
C ILE A 100 -18.06 -5.32 -9.15
N GLY A 101 -16.94 -5.18 -8.43
CA GLY A 101 -15.61 -5.33 -9.01
C GLY A 101 -15.42 -6.70 -9.67
N LEU A 102 -15.90 -7.77 -9.03
CA LEU A 102 -15.83 -9.13 -9.55
C LEU A 102 -16.67 -9.31 -10.82
N LEU A 103 -17.88 -8.75 -10.87
CA LEU A 103 -18.71 -8.79 -12.07
C LEU A 103 -18.02 -8.09 -13.25
N VAL A 104 -17.46 -6.90 -13.00
CA VAL A 104 -16.69 -6.16 -14.00
C VAL A 104 -15.45 -6.95 -14.42
N LYS A 105 -14.74 -7.56 -13.46
CA LYS A 105 -13.59 -8.41 -13.73
C LYS A 105 -13.95 -9.55 -14.67
N THR A 106 -14.99 -10.32 -14.36
CA THR A 106 -15.40 -11.48 -15.15
C THR A 106 -15.75 -11.08 -16.59
N PHE A 107 -16.47 -9.96 -16.76
CA PHE A 107 -16.77 -9.41 -18.08
C PHE A 107 -15.49 -9.03 -18.84
N LEU A 108 -14.58 -8.30 -18.19
CA LEU A 108 -13.32 -7.88 -18.79
C LEU A 108 -12.35 -9.02 -19.04
N ASP A 109 -12.32 -10.03 -18.19
CA ASP A 109 -11.52 -11.24 -18.40
C ASP A 109 -12.00 -11.94 -19.67
N TYR A 110 -13.31 -12.05 -19.91
CA TYR A 110 -13.85 -12.63 -21.14
C TYR A 110 -13.46 -11.81 -22.38
N GLU A 111 -13.68 -10.48 -22.35
CA GLU A 111 -13.43 -9.60 -23.50
C GLU A 111 -11.93 -9.38 -23.78
N LEU A 112 -11.14 -8.99 -22.76
CA LEU A 112 -9.74 -8.64 -22.95
C LEU A 112 -8.84 -9.87 -23.08
N THR A 113 -9.08 -10.94 -22.32
CA THR A 113 -8.25 -12.15 -22.41
C THR A 113 -8.51 -12.92 -23.70
N GLY A 114 -9.73 -12.83 -24.24
CA GLY A 114 -10.07 -13.40 -25.54
C GLY A 114 -9.42 -12.70 -26.73
N SER A 115 -8.95 -11.46 -26.56
CA SER A 115 -8.25 -10.72 -27.62
C SER A 115 -6.81 -11.22 -27.81
N VAL A 116 -6.42 -11.45 -29.07
CA VAL A 116 -5.08 -11.95 -29.44
C VAL A 116 -3.98 -10.96 -29.02
N GLU A 117 -4.27 -9.67 -29.00
CA GLU A 117 -3.30 -8.62 -28.68
C GLU A 117 -3.01 -8.49 -27.18
N LEU A 118 -4.02 -8.66 -26.31
CA LEU A 118 -3.84 -8.49 -24.87
C LEU A 118 -3.60 -9.82 -24.17
N GLY A 119 -4.30 -10.89 -24.55
CA GLY A 119 -4.18 -12.21 -23.92
C GLY A 119 -4.11 -12.12 -22.40
N ILE A 120 -3.03 -12.66 -21.81
CA ILE A 120 -2.80 -12.64 -20.36
C ILE A 120 -2.61 -11.22 -19.75
N ASN A 121 -2.15 -10.23 -20.52
CA ASN A 121 -2.14 -8.84 -20.06
C ASN A 121 -3.56 -8.29 -19.89
N GLY A 122 -4.52 -8.79 -20.68
CA GLY A 122 -5.93 -8.46 -20.54
C GLY A 122 -6.47 -8.80 -19.15
N ALA A 123 -6.15 -10.01 -18.65
CA ALA A 123 -6.52 -10.46 -17.31
C ALA A 123 -5.86 -9.62 -16.18
N ALA A 124 -4.63 -9.14 -16.41
CA ALA A 124 -3.96 -8.23 -15.48
C ALA A 124 -4.68 -6.87 -15.40
N TRP A 125 -5.10 -6.30 -16.54
CA TRP A 125 -5.90 -5.07 -16.58
C TRP A 125 -7.28 -5.24 -15.95
N ALA A 126 -7.96 -6.36 -16.21
CA ALA A 126 -9.23 -6.68 -15.58
C ALA A 126 -9.10 -6.74 -14.04
N THR A 127 -8.00 -7.31 -13.54
CA THR A 127 -7.68 -7.34 -12.10
C THR A 127 -7.39 -5.95 -11.53
N ASN A 128 -6.66 -5.10 -12.27
CA ASN A 128 -6.46 -3.71 -11.87
C ASN A 128 -7.80 -2.97 -11.73
N LEU A 129 -8.68 -3.11 -12.73
CA LEU A 129 -9.96 -2.40 -12.72
C LEU A 129 -10.91 -2.92 -11.64
N ASN A 130 -10.94 -4.22 -11.39
CA ASN A 130 -11.66 -4.83 -10.27
C ASN A 130 -11.35 -4.12 -8.94
N PHE A 131 -10.06 -4.07 -8.59
CA PHE A 131 -9.65 -3.44 -7.34
C PHE A 131 -9.82 -1.93 -7.36
N ALA A 132 -9.61 -1.27 -8.50
CA ALA A 132 -9.83 0.17 -8.64
C ALA A 132 -11.29 0.55 -8.37
N ILE A 133 -12.25 -0.18 -8.95
CA ILE A 133 -13.68 0.03 -8.74
C ILE A 133 -14.06 -0.21 -7.29
N ALA A 134 -13.62 -1.34 -6.71
CA ALA A 134 -13.92 -1.66 -5.32
C ALA A 134 -13.34 -0.60 -4.35
N ALA A 135 -12.10 -0.16 -4.59
CA ALA A 135 -11.45 0.90 -3.81
C ALA A 135 -12.17 2.24 -3.94
N LEU A 136 -12.59 2.61 -5.16
CA LEU A 136 -13.29 3.87 -5.43
C LEU A 136 -14.66 3.91 -4.75
N ILE A 137 -15.46 2.84 -4.88
CA ILE A 137 -16.76 2.73 -4.20
C ILE A 137 -16.57 2.88 -2.69
N ASN A 138 -15.65 2.13 -2.10
CA ASN A 138 -15.41 2.21 -0.66
C ASN A 138 -14.92 3.60 -0.24
N TYR A 139 -14.02 4.22 -1.00
CA TYR A 139 -13.53 5.57 -0.72
C TYR A 139 -14.65 6.62 -0.77
N ILE A 140 -15.55 6.56 -1.76
CA ILE A 140 -16.71 7.45 -1.85
C ILE A 140 -17.58 7.35 -0.60
N PHE A 141 -17.88 6.13 -0.15
CA PHE A 141 -18.68 5.92 1.06
C PHE A 141 -17.95 6.33 2.34
N VAL A 142 -16.65 6.05 2.48
CA VAL A 142 -15.86 6.55 3.61
C VAL A 142 -15.89 8.07 3.65
N LYS A 143 -15.66 8.74 2.51
CA LYS A 143 -15.74 10.19 2.40
C LYS A 143 -17.11 10.74 2.79
N ARG A 144 -18.18 10.02 2.42
CA ARG A 144 -19.56 10.37 2.76
C ARG A 144 -19.88 10.23 4.25
N TYR A 145 -19.39 9.19 4.92
CA TYR A 145 -19.74 8.90 6.32
C TYR A 145 -18.88 9.63 7.33
N VAL A 146 -17.59 9.84 7.05
CA VAL A 146 -16.64 10.36 8.03
C VAL A 146 -15.92 11.63 7.57
N GLY A 147 -15.92 11.92 6.26
CA GLY A 147 -15.20 13.04 5.67
C GLY A 147 -13.92 12.62 4.96
N SER A 148 -13.12 13.60 4.52
CA SER A 148 -11.88 13.34 3.80
C SER A 148 -10.83 12.71 4.72
N VAL A 149 -10.39 11.51 4.36
CA VAL A 149 -9.35 10.74 5.07
C VAL A 149 -8.03 10.72 4.28
N LEU A 150 -7.97 11.46 3.17
CA LEU A 150 -6.81 11.47 2.29
C LEU A 150 -6.08 12.81 2.37
N ASN A 151 -4.79 12.73 2.67
CA ASN A 151 -3.89 13.87 2.66
C ASN A 151 -3.07 13.88 1.36
N THR A 152 -3.48 14.73 0.41
CA THR A 152 -2.88 14.79 -0.93
C THR A 152 -1.40 15.15 -0.90
N LEU A 153 -0.98 16.01 0.03
CA LEU A 153 0.43 16.42 0.15
C LEU A 153 1.31 15.26 0.61
N GLU A 154 0.85 14.49 1.60
CA GLU A 154 1.58 13.31 2.07
C GLU A 154 1.62 12.21 1.02
N LEU A 155 0.50 11.96 0.34
CA LEU A 155 0.44 11.04 -0.79
C LEU A 155 1.45 11.41 -1.87
N LEU A 156 1.53 12.69 -2.24
CA LEU A 156 2.48 13.19 -3.24
C LEU A 156 3.94 12.95 -2.82
N LYS A 157 4.28 13.20 -1.55
CA LYS A 157 5.62 12.93 -1.02
C LYS A 157 5.99 11.45 -1.10
N ILE A 158 5.04 10.56 -0.81
CA ILE A 158 5.23 9.10 -0.91
C ILE A 158 5.46 8.70 -2.37
N ILE A 159 4.64 9.21 -3.29
CA ILE A 159 4.78 8.94 -4.73
C ILE A 159 6.15 9.41 -5.25
N VAL A 160 6.55 10.65 -4.95
CA VAL A 160 7.85 11.19 -5.37
C VAL A 160 9.00 10.36 -4.80
N SER A 161 8.94 9.98 -3.53
CA SER A 161 9.94 9.13 -2.88
C SER A 161 10.03 7.74 -3.54
N ALA A 162 8.88 7.15 -3.86
CA ALA A 162 8.81 5.85 -4.51
C ALA A 162 9.27 5.89 -5.97
N MET A 163 9.02 6.99 -6.70
CA MET A 163 9.54 7.22 -8.04
C MET A 163 11.08 7.38 -8.03
N ALA A 164 11.62 8.14 -7.07
CA ALA A 164 13.07 8.27 -6.89
C ALA A 164 13.72 6.91 -6.60
N MET A 165 13.10 6.10 -5.73
CA MET A 165 13.48 4.71 -5.49
C MET A 165 13.45 3.89 -6.78
N GLY A 166 12.35 3.92 -7.54
CA GLY A 166 12.20 3.17 -8.79
C GLY A 166 13.29 3.51 -9.82
N GLY A 167 13.60 4.80 -9.97
CA GLY A 167 14.69 5.26 -10.83
C GLY A 167 16.05 4.73 -10.39
N ALA A 168 16.38 4.82 -9.10
CA ALA A 168 17.62 4.28 -8.56
C ALA A 168 17.74 2.76 -8.75
N THR A 169 16.66 2.03 -8.50
CA THR A 169 16.59 0.57 -8.71
C THR A 169 16.90 0.20 -10.15
N GLN A 170 16.30 0.91 -11.12
CA GLN A 170 16.54 0.66 -12.55
C GLN A 170 18.00 0.90 -12.93
N VAL A 171 18.60 2.01 -12.48
CA VAL A 171 20.00 2.35 -12.75
C VAL A 171 20.94 1.28 -12.19
N ILE A 172 20.72 0.85 -10.94
CA ILE A 172 21.55 -0.17 -10.29
C ILE A 172 21.41 -1.52 -11.00
N TYR A 173 20.19 -1.92 -11.34
CA TYR A 173 19.96 -3.18 -12.04
C TYR A 173 20.70 -3.21 -13.39
N VAL A 174 20.51 -2.20 -14.24
CA VAL A 174 21.16 -2.13 -15.56
C VAL A 174 22.69 -2.06 -15.45
N SER A 175 23.23 -1.34 -14.46
CA SER A 175 24.68 -1.21 -14.29
C SER A 175 25.36 -2.48 -13.76
N THR A 176 24.59 -3.35 -13.10
CA THR A 176 25.14 -4.48 -12.34
C THR A 176 24.83 -5.83 -12.98
N VAL A 177 23.83 -5.90 -13.87
CA VAL A 177 23.37 -7.15 -14.49
C VAL A 177 24.46 -7.88 -15.28
N ASP A 178 25.34 -7.14 -15.97
CA ASP A 178 26.44 -7.73 -16.75
C ASP A 178 27.55 -8.29 -15.86
N LEU A 179 27.72 -7.75 -14.65
CA LEU A 179 28.79 -8.13 -13.72
C LEU A 179 28.38 -9.25 -12.75
N LEU A 180 27.19 -9.14 -12.16
CA LEU A 180 26.70 -10.07 -11.12
C LEU A 180 25.68 -11.09 -11.64
N GLY A 181 25.29 -11.00 -12.91
CA GLY A 181 24.16 -11.73 -13.46
C GLY A 181 22.81 -11.25 -12.90
N ASN A 182 21.72 -11.80 -13.45
CA ASN A 182 20.35 -11.37 -13.12
C ASN A 182 20.04 -11.45 -11.61
N GLY A 183 20.34 -12.57 -10.97
CA GLY A 183 20.02 -12.76 -9.55
C GLY A 183 20.78 -11.80 -8.62
N GLY A 184 22.09 -11.61 -8.85
CA GLY A 184 22.91 -10.70 -8.06
C GLY A 184 22.51 -9.23 -8.27
N ALA A 185 22.19 -8.84 -9.50
CA ALA A 185 21.73 -7.49 -9.82
C ALA A 185 20.37 -7.17 -9.18
N VAL A 186 19.41 -8.11 -9.18
CA VAL A 186 18.13 -7.95 -8.47
C VAL A 186 18.34 -7.77 -6.97
N ALA A 187 19.20 -8.58 -6.36
CA ALA A 187 19.51 -8.46 -4.93
C ALA A 187 20.13 -7.09 -4.59
N ALA A 188 21.11 -6.65 -5.38
CA ALA A 188 21.72 -5.32 -5.23
C ALA A 188 20.68 -4.20 -5.40
N ALA A 189 19.82 -4.30 -6.41
CA ALA A 189 18.77 -3.32 -6.68
C ALA A 189 17.76 -3.21 -5.52
N ILE A 190 17.37 -4.34 -4.90
CA ILE A 190 16.48 -4.34 -3.72
C ILE A 190 17.14 -3.64 -2.52
N VAL A 191 18.41 -3.92 -2.26
CA VAL A 191 19.15 -3.27 -1.16
C VAL A 191 19.20 -1.76 -1.35
N VAL A 192 19.53 -1.31 -2.58
CA VAL A 192 19.54 0.12 -2.90
C VAL A 192 18.14 0.73 -2.84
N ALA A 193 17.10 0.02 -3.31
CA ALA A 193 15.72 0.47 -3.22
C ALA A 193 15.32 0.78 -1.77
N ILE A 194 15.59 -0.15 -0.85
CA ILE A 194 15.28 0.03 0.58
C ILE A 194 16.01 1.26 1.13
N PHE A 195 17.29 1.43 0.81
CA PHE A 195 18.09 2.55 1.28
C PHE A 195 17.61 3.89 0.72
N VAL A 196 17.41 3.99 -0.60
CA VAL A 196 16.96 5.21 -1.29
C VAL A 196 15.55 5.59 -0.87
N TYR A 197 14.65 4.62 -0.71
CA TYR A 197 13.30 4.88 -0.24
C TYR A 197 13.28 5.39 1.20
N GLY A 198 14.03 4.73 2.10
CA GLY A 198 14.18 5.17 3.48
C GLY A 198 14.75 6.58 3.59
N LEU A 199 15.80 6.88 2.83
CA LEU A 199 16.39 8.22 2.79
C LEU A 199 15.42 9.27 2.20
N SER A 200 14.72 8.94 1.12
CA SER A 200 13.76 9.85 0.48
C SER A 200 12.58 10.17 1.40
N LEU A 201 12.05 9.18 2.12
CA LEU A 201 10.99 9.40 3.11
C LEU A 201 11.45 10.30 4.27
N TRP A 202 12.71 10.15 4.70
CA TRP A 202 13.31 11.00 5.72
C TRP A 202 13.46 12.45 5.25
N LEU A 203 14.00 12.65 4.03
CA LEU A 203 14.18 13.97 3.42
C LEU A 203 12.86 14.70 3.15
N THR A 204 11.87 13.99 2.62
CA THR A 204 10.54 14.56 2.32
C THR A 204 9.71 14.84 3.59
N LYS A 205 10.20 14.40 4.76
CA LYS A 205 9.46 14.41 6.04
C LYS A 205 8.06 13.82 5.85
N ALA A 206 7.95 12.78 5.02
CA ALA A 206 6.70 12.05 4.82
C ALA A 206 6.34 11.27 6.10
N VAL A 207 7.36 10.83 6.84
CA VAL A 207 7.23 10.23 8.16
C VAL A 207 7.28 11.34 9.21
N VAL A 208 6.13 11.71 9.76
CA VAL A 208 6.06 12.60 10.93
C VAL A 208 6.39 11.75 12.16
N LYS A 209 7.01 12.34 13.19
CA LYS A 209 7.41 11.61 14.42
C LYS A 209 6.25 10.83 15.06
N ASP A 210 5.01 11.30 14.88
CA ASP A 210 3.80 10.64 15.38
C ASP A 210 3.43 9.35 14.61
N ASP A 211 3.81 9.23 13.32
CA ASP A 211 3.52 8.02 12.52
C ASP A 211 4.37 6.81 12.94
N ILE A 212 5.60 7.08 13.44
CA ILE A 212 6.54 6.06 13.91
C ILE A 212 5.94 5.24 15.06
N TYR A 213 5.08 5.85 15.88
CA TYR A 213 4.41 5.17 17.00
C TYR A 213 3.28 4.23 16.56
N HIS A 214 2.75 4.41 15.35
CA HIS A 214 1.70 3.55 14.80
C HIS A 214 2.24 2.44 13.89
N PHE A 215 3.57 2.37 13.68
CA PHE A 215 4.20 1.26 12.96
C PHE A 215 4.05 -0.06 13.73
N PRO A 216 3.61 -1.16 13.09
CA PRO A 216 3.23 -2.40 13.78
C PRO A 216 4.37 -3.10 14.54
N ILE A 217 5.64 -2.87 14.17
CA ILE A 217 6.81 -3.54 14.78
C ILE A 217 7.58 -2.60 15.73
N ILE A 218 7.68 -1.30 15.39
CA ILE A 218 8.52 -0.33 16.12
C ILE A 218 7.70 0.42 17.19
N GLY A 219 6.41 0.65 16.95
CA GLY A 219 5.53 1.43 17.83
C GLY A 219 5.40 0.85 19.25
N LYS A 220 5.27 -0.47 19.38
CA LYS A 220 5.15 -1.13 20.69
C LYS A 220 6.39 -0.97 21.56
N ARG A 221 7.60 -0.98 20.98
CA ARG A 221 8.86 -0.82 21.73
C ARG A 221 9.12 0.61 22.14
N LEU A 222 8.73 1.59 21.32
CA LEU A 222 8.87 3.02 21.64
C LEU A 222 7.83 3.50 22.66
N GLN A 223 6.57 3.05 22.56
CA GLN A 223 5.56 3.31 23.60
C GLN A 223 5.95 2.69 24.95
N ALA A 224 6.50 1.47 24.95
CA ALA A 224 7.00 0.85 26.17
C ALA A 224 8.20 1.59 26.79
N ARG A 225 9.03 2.27 25.99
CA ARG A 225 10.12 3.13 26.51
C ARG A 225 9.59 4.43 27.09
N ARG A 226 8.65 5.10 26.44
CA ARG A 226 8.05 6.33 26.97
C ARG A 226 7.26 6.09 28.26
N ASN A 227 6.46 5.02 28.33
CA ASN A 227 5.75 4.65 29.55
C ASN A 227 6.70 4.32 30.71
N ARG A 228 7.91 3.80 30.41
CA ARG A 228 8.96 3.60 31.42
C ARG A 228 9.65 4.91 31.84
N GLU A 229 9.80 5.86 30.93
CA GLU A 229 10.36 7.19 31.24
C GLU A 229 9.35 8.04 32.04
N GLU A 230 8.07 8.01 31.69
CA GLU A 230 6.99 8.63 32.45
C GLU A 230 6.87 7.98 33.85
N ALA A 231 6.90 6.65 33.96
CA ALA A 231 6.85 5.96 35.26
C ALA A 231 8.03 6.34 36.19
N LYS A 232 9.23 6.54 35.64
CA LYS A 232 10.40 6.98 36.41
C LYS A 232 10.29 8.43 36.90
N LEU A 233 9.69 9.31 36.10
CA LEU A 233 9.43 10.70 36.51
C LEU A 233 8.40 10.78 37.65
N TYR A 234 7.44 9.86 37.70
CA TYR A 234 6.52 9.76 38.84
C TYR A 234 7.19 9.18 40.10
N GLU A 235 8.13 8.25 39.97
CA GLU A 235 8.90 7.71 41.10
C GLU A 235 9.94 8.70 41.67
N GLU A 236 10.45 9.64 40.87
CA GLU A 236 11.35 10.70 41.36
C GLU A 236 10.61 11.88 42.03
N GLN A 237 9.27 11.95 41.91
CA GLN A 237 8.44 13.00 42.51
C GLN A 237 7.81 12.62 43.86
N TYR A 238 8.06 11.41 44.37
CA TYR A 238 7.64 10.90 45.69
C TYR A 238 8.83 10.32 46.46
#